data_AF-A0ABD4E8X4-F1
#
_entry.id   AF-A0ABD4E8X4-F1
#
_cell.length_a   1.000
_cell.length_b   1.000
_cell.length_c   1.000
_cell.angle_alpha   90.00
_cell.angle_beta   90.00
_cell.angle_gamma   90.00
#
_symmetry.space_group_name_H-M   'P 1'
#
loop_
_entity.id
_entity.type
_entity.pdbx_description
1 polymer ?
#
loop_
_entity_poly.entity_id
_entity_poly.type
_entity_poly.pdbx_seq_one_letter_code
_entity_poly.pdbx_strand_id
1 'polypeptide(L)'
;MAARIDGDPDVDALRLAIADLTGRLIAERRDNLDYWEKHCFANALGALALNVQRGVRASTTGLLLSLNYLDAALLPADRRDENYAPHSADVEALTAEQLLDDVRALGGTV
;
A
#
# COMPACT_ATOMS: atom_id res chain seq x y z
N MET A 1 20.01 3.32 6.65
CA MET A 1 19.65 1.89 6.56
C MET A 1 18.87 1.59 5.27
N ALA A 2 19.27 2.18 4.13
CA ALA A 2 18.56 2.10 2.83
C ALA A 2 19.16 1.06 1.85
N ALA A 3 20.34 0.52 2.16
CA ALA A 3 21.14 -0.29 1.24
C ALA A 3 20.60 -1.71 0.93
N ARG A 4 19.44 -2.12 1.47
CA ARG A 4 18.90 -3.48 1.25
C ARG A 4 17.87 -3.57 0.12
N ILE A 5 16.98 -2.59 -0.02
CA ILE A 5 15.98 -2.58 -1.10
C ILE A 5 16.62 -2.06 -2.39
N ASP A 6 17.50 -1.04 -2.29
CA ASP A 6 18.23 -0.47 -3.44
C ASP A 6 19.27 -1.41 -4.06
N GLY A 7 19.60 -2.50 -3.35
CA GLY A 7 20.59 -3.50 -3.77
C GLY A 7 19.99 -4.83 -4.24
N ASP A 8 18.66 -4.98 -4.21
CA ASP A 8 18.00 -6.23 -4.62
C ASP A 8 17.85 -6.27 -6.15
N PRO A 9 18.40 -7.27 -6.85
CA PRO A 9 18.26 -7.39 -8.29
C PRO A 9 16.83 -7.77 -8.72
N ASP A 10 15.98 -8.27 -7.81
CA ASP A 10 14.63 -8.75 -8.11
C ASP A 10 13.55 -7.84 -7.51
N VAL A 11 13.45 -6.64 -8.10
CA VAL A 11 12.43 -5.64 -7.77
C VAL A 11 11.01 -6.17 -7.97
N ASP A 12 10.82 -7.11 -8.91
CA ASP A 12 9.51 -7.70 -9.18
C ASP A 12 9.08 -8.64 -8.04
N ALA A 13 9.97 -9.49 -7.52
CA ALA A 13 9.68 -10.32 -6.36
C ALA A 13 9.33 -9.48 -5.11
N LEU A 14 10.07 -8.39 -4.86
CA LEU A 14 9.75 -7.46 -3.78
C LEU A 14 8.39 -6.81 -3.97
N ARG A 15 8.03 -6.45 -5.20
CA ARG A 15 6.71 -5.88 -5.51
C ARG A 15 5.58 -6.84 -5.15
N LEU A 16 5.70 -8.10 -5.55
CA LEU A 16 4.72 -9.14 -5.25
C LEU A 16 4.61 -9.39 -3.73
N ALA A 17 5.75 -9.45 -3.03
CA ALA A 17 5.76 -9.60 -1.58
C ALA A 17 5.04 -8.44 -0.85
N ILE A 18 5.19 -7.21 -1.34
CA ILE A 18 4.48 -6.03 -0.83
C ILE A 18 2.98 -6.10 -1.15
N ALA A 19 2.60 -6.53 -2.36
CA ALA A 19 1.19 -6.74 -2.72
C ALA A 19 0.54 -7.77 -1.77
N ASP A 20 1.19 -8.91 -1.54
CA ASP A 20 0.70 -9.97 -0.65
C ASP A 20 0.63 -9.52 0.81
N LEU A 21 1.59 -8.71 1.27
CA LEU A 21 1.53 -8.12 2.61
C LEU A 21 0.34 -7.18 2.73
N THR A 22 0.16 -6.27 1.77
CA THR A 22 -0.95 -5.32 1.72
C THR A 22 -2.29 -6.05 1.78
N GLY A 23 -2.47 -7.07 0.94
CA GLY A 23 -3.71 -7.85 0.90
C GLY A 23 -4.00 -8.58 2.22
N ARG A 24 -2.97 -9.16 2.87
CA ARG A 24 -3.14 -9.79 4.19
C ARG A 24 -3.61 -8.78 5.25
N LEU A 25 -2.99 -7.61 5.30
CA LEU A 25 -3.34 -6.56 6.25
C LEU A 25 -4.77 -6.04 6.04
N ILE A 26 -5.20 -5.88 4.78
CA ILE A 26 -6.57 -5.52 4.43
C ILE A 26 -7.54 -6.63 4.85
N ALA A 27 -7.25 -7.89 4.52
CA ALA A 27 -8.11 -9.03 4.84
C ALA A 27 -8.32 -9.21 6.35
N GLU A 28 -7.26 -9.02 7.16
CA GLU A 28 -7.34 -9.05 8.63
C GLU A 28 -8.27 -7.97 9.20
N ARG A 29 -8.45 -6.86 8.49
CA ARG A 29 -9.21 -5.68 8.91
C ARG A 29 -10.50 -5.48 8.11
N ARG A 30 -10.87 -6.46 7.28
CA ARG A 30 -11.91 -6.35 6.25
C ARG A 30 -13.20 -5.66 6.74
N ASP A 31 -13.66 -6.03 7.92
CA ASP A 31 -14.95 -5.58 8.46
C ASP A 31 -14.87 -4.25 9.22
N ASN A 32 -13.67 -3.72 9.47
CA ASN A 32 -13.43 -2.59 10.38
C ASN A 32 -12.50 -1.50 9.80
N LEU A 33 -12.31 -1.45 8.48
CA LEU A 33 -11.48 -0.41 7.85
C LEU A 33 -12.06 0.98 8.10
N ASP A 34 -11.31 1.81 8.81
CA ASP A 34 -11.62 3.24 8.94
C ASP A 34 -11.04 4.08 7.79
N TYR A 35 -11.39 5.37 7.75
CA TYR A 35 -10.91 6.29 6.72
C TYR A 35 -9.39 6.32 6.58
N TRP A 36 -8.68 6.32 7.72
CA TRP A 36 -7.23 6.39 7.74
C TRP A 36 -6.61 5.16 7.09
N GLU A 37 -7.08 3.98 7.48
CA GLU A 37 -6.61 2.72 6.91
C GLU A 37 -6.92 2.64 5.42
N LYS A 38 -8.13 3.04 4.98
CA LYS A 38 -8.47 3.13 3.55
C LYS A 38 -7.54 4.06 2.79
N HIS A 39 -7.28 5.25 3.33
CA HIS A 39 -6.36 6.22 2.74
C HIS A 39 -4.96 5.64 2.58
N CYS A 40 -4.42 5.03 3.65
CA CYS A 40 -3.08 4.45 3.62
C CYS A 40 -2.98 3.26 2.67
N PHE A 41 -3.95 2.32 2.69
CA PHE A 41 -3.94 1.18 1.79
C PHE A 41 -4.08 1.60 0.32
N ALA A 42 -4.98 2.53 0.00
CA ALA A 42 -5.12 3.05 -1.36
C ALA A 42 -3.82 3.70 -1.87
N ASN A 43 -3.15 4.50 -1.03
CA ASN A 43 -1.87 5.10 -1.40
C ASN A 43 -0.73 4.08 -1.50
N ALA A 44 -0.72 3.05 -0.64
CA ALA A 44 0.25 1.96 -0.73
C ALA A 44 0.13 1.22 -2.06
N LEU A 45 -1.10 0.92 -2.49
CA LEU A 45 -1.40 0.28 -3.77
C LEU A 45 -1.10 1.20 -4.96
N GLY A 46 -1.46 2.48 -4.87
CA GLY A 46 -1.13 3.48 -5.89
C GLY A 46 0.39 3.62 -6.11
N ALA A 47 1.17 3.68 -5.04
CA ALA A 47 2.63 3.72 -5.10
C ALA A 47 3.21 2.45 -5.74
N LEU A 48 2.63 1.29 -5.43
CA LEU A 48 3.02 0.01 -6.00
C LEU A 48 2.66 -0.10 -7.50
N ALA A 49 1.50 0.40 -7.89
CA ALA A 49 1.04 0.46 -9.28
C ALA A 49 1.93 1.36 -10.15
N LEU A 50 2.31 2.52 -9.62
CA LEU A 50 3.27 3.41 -10.29
C LEU A 50 4.59 2.68 -10.55
N ASN A 51 5.04 1.83 -9.62
CA ASN A 51 6.26 1.04 -9.77
C ASN A 51 6.19 0.00 -10.91
N VAL A 52 5.02 -0.35 -11.46
CA VAL A 52 4.91 -1.29 -12.59
C VAL A 52 5.18 -0.60 -13.94
N GLN A 53 5.09 0.73 -14.01
CA GLN A 53 5.26 1.47 -15.26
C GLN A 53 6.70 1.39 -15.79
N ARG A 54 6.86 1.24 -17.11
CA ARG A 54 8.16 0.97 -17.78
C ARG A 54 9.29 1.94 -17.42
N GLY A 55 8.97 3.19 -17.06
CA GLY A 55 9.98 4.20 -16.70
C GLY A 55 10.45 4.19 -15.24
N VAL A 56 9.72 3.54 -14.35
CA VAL A 56 9.95 3.56 -12.89
C VAL A 56 10.09 2.17 -12.28
N ARG A 57 9.98 1.11 -13.10
CA ARG A 57 10.09 -0.28 -12.69
C ARG A 57 11.42 -0.67 -12.05
N ALA A 58 12.52 -0.02 -12.43
CA ALA A 58 13.83 -0.23 -11.84
C ALA A 58 14.07 0.61 -10.58
N SER A 59 13.18 1.55 -10.26
CA SER A 59 13.28 2.39 -9.07
C SER A 59 12.66 1.69 -7.88
N THR A 60 13.28 1.84 -6.71
CA THR A 60 12.76 1.37 -5.42
C THR A 60 11.86 2.39 -4.74
N THR A 61 11.78 3.62 -5.25
CA THR A 61 11.02 4.72 -4.63
C THR A 61 9.55 4.36 -4.43
N GLY A 62 8.91 3.73 -5.42
CA GLY A 62 7.52 3.29 -5.31
C GLY A 62 7.33 2.19 -4.26
N LEU A 63 8.31 1.29 -4.12
CA LEU A 63 8.29 0.23 -3.09
C LEU A 63 8.45 0.83 -1.70
N LEU A 64 9.41 1.74 -1.51
CA LEU A 64 9.64 2.44 -0.24
C LEU A 64 8.42 3.28 0.17
N LEU A 65 7.81 3.97 -0.79
CA LEU A 65 6.60 4.75 -0.53
C LEU A 65 5.42 3.85 -0.16
N SER A 66 5.27 2.72 -0.85
CA SER A 66 4.25 1.72 -0.52
C SER A 66 4.43 1.20 0.93
N LEU A 67 5.65 0.82 1.30
CA LEU A 67 5.98 0.39 2.67
C LEU A 67 5.74 1.49 3.71
N ASN A 68 6.06 2.75 3.39
CA ASN A 68 5.79 3.88 4.29
C ASN A 68 4.29 4.04 4.56
N TYR A 69 3.44 3.88 3.54
CA TYR A 69 1.99 3.91 3.74
C TYR A 69 1.47 2.70 4.51
N LEU A 70 2.05 1.51 4.33
CA LEU A 70 1.70 0.34 5.16
C LEU A 70 2.08 0.55 6.63
N ASP A 71 3.24 1.13 6.91
CA ASP A 71 3.63 1.49 8.28
C ASP A 71 2.64 2.50 8.89
N ALA A 72 2.24 3.50 8.10
CA ALA A 72 1.23 4.48 8.50
C ALA A 72 -0.14 3.84 8.78
N ALA A 73 -0.57 2.85 7.98
CA ALA A 73 -1.82 2.12 8.18
C ALA A 73 -1.86 1.38 9.53
N LEU A 74 -0.70 0.98 10.04
CA LEU A 74 -0.57 0.26 11.31
C LEU A 74 -0.43 1.18 12.53
N LEU A 75 -0.44 2.50 12.34
CA LEU A 75 -0.36 3.43 13.45
C LEU A 75 -1.62 3.34 14.34
N PRO A 76 -1.44 3.29 15.68
CA PRO A 76 -2.51 3.49 16.64
C PRO A 76 -3.25 4.81 16.40
N ALA A 77 -4.56 4.84 16.67
CA ALA A 77 -5.40 6.00 16.38
C ALA A 77 -4.90 7.32 17.01
N ASP A 78 -4.31 7.26 18.20
CA ASP A 78 -3.75 8.41 18.93
C ASP A 78 -2.45 8.96 18.32
N ARG A 79 -1.87 8.29 17.33
CA ARG A 79 -0.63 8.69 16.64
C ARG A 79 -0.84 9.11 15.19
N ARG A 80 -2.07 9.08 14.70
CA ARG A 80 -2.43 9.45 13.33
C ARG A 80 -2.53 10.97 13.23
N ASP A 81 -2.01 11.53 12.15
CA ASP A 81 -2.15 12.97 11.87
C ASP A 81 -3.35 13.21 10.97
N GLU A 82 -4.46 13.69 11.52
CA GLU A 82 -5.68 13.97 10.75
C GLU A 82 -5.48 15.05 9.66
N ASN A 83 -4.44 15.88 9.76
CA ASN A 83 -4.13 16.87 8.73
C ASN A 83 -3.34 16.29 7.55
N TYR A 84 -2.74 15.10 7.72
CA TYR A 84 -1.95 14.44 6.70
C TYR A 84 -2.81 13.87 5.57
N ALA A 85 -4.04 13.44 5.88
CA ALA A 85 -4.97 12.84 4.94
C ALA A 85 -6.26 13.68 4.83
N PRO A 86 -6.28 14.74 4.00
CA PRO A 86 -7.48 15.53 3.77
C PRO A 86 -8.65 14.62 3.41
N HIS A 87 -9.79 14.83 4.07
CA HIS A 87 -10.92 13.93 3.93
C HIS A 87 -11.51 13.97 2.51
N SER A 88 -11.60 12.81 1.85
CA SER A 88 -12.13 12.64 0.50
C SER A 88 -13.27 11.64 0.48
N ALA A 89 -14.38 12.00 -0.17
CA ALA A 89 -15.54 11.13 -0.34
C ALA A 89 -15.18 9.83 -1.11
N ASP A 90 -14.23 9.91 -2.05
CA ASP A 90 -13.79 8.76 -2.82
C ASP A 90 -13.09 7.73 -1.93
N VAL A 91 -12.27 8.19 -0.97
CA VAL A 91 -11.57 7.33 -0.02
C VAL A 91 -12.54 6.78 1.03
N GLU A 92 -13.48 7.59 1.50
CA GLU A 92 -14.53 7.16 2.43
C GLU A 92 -15.35 5.99 1.86
N ALA A 93 -15.67 6.07 0.55
CA ALA A 93 -16.46 5.09 -0.16
C ALA A 93 -15.70 3.78 -0.49
N LEU A 94 -14.38 3.72 -0.32
CA LEU A 94 -13.60 2.52 -0.58
C LEU A 94 -14.06 1.37 0.33
N THR A 95 -14.20 0.19 -0.27
CA THR A 95 -14.45 -1.05 0.45
C THR A 95 -13.19 -1.91 0.51
N ALA A 96 -13.14 -2.82 1.49
CA ALA A 96 -12.06 -3.80 1.57
C ALA A 96 -11.98 -4.67 0.31
N GLU A 97 -13.12 -5.04 -0.29
CA GLU A 97 -13.19 -5.82 -1.51
C GLU A 97 -12.53 -5.09 -2.70
N GLN A 98 -12.79 -3.81 -2.86
CA GLN A 98 -12.17 -3.00 -3.92
C GLN A 98 -10.64 -2.95 -3.75
N LEU A 99 -10.17 -2.75 -2.52
CA LEU A 99 -8.73 -2.75 -2.22
C LEU A 99 -8.09 -4.13 -2.46
N LEU A 100 -8.80 -5.22 -2.15
CA LEU A 100 -8.34 -6.59 -2.43
C LEU A 100 -8.33 -6.90 -3.93
N ASP A 101 -9.27 -6.36 -4.70
CA ASP A 101 -9.26 -6.48 -6.15
C ASP A 101 -8.05 -5.74 -6.76
N ASP A 102 -7.70 -4.56 -6.22
CA ASP A 102 -6.49 -3.83 -6.61
C ASP A 102 -5.22 -4.61 -6.26
N VAL A 103 -5.17 -5.30 -5.11
CA VAL A 103 -4.07 -6.22 -4.76
C VAL A 103 -3.91 -7.31 -5.82
N ARG A 104 -5.01 -7.94 -6.23
CA ARG A 104 -5.00 -8.99 -7.26
C ARG A 104 -4.56 -8.44 -8.62
N ALA A 105 -4.99 -7.23 -8.97
CA ALA A 105 -4.56 -6.55 -10.20
C ALA A 105 -3.05 -6.28 -10.23
N LEU A 106 -2.42 -6.13 -9.06
CA LEU A 106 -0.97 -5.96 -8.89
C LEU A 106 -0.21 -7.29 -8.75
N GLY A 107 -0.91 -8.42 -8.82
CA GLY A 107 -0.33 -9.77 -8.79
C GLY A 107 -0.26 -10.42 -7.42
N GLY A 108 -0.85 -9.82 -6.37
CA GLY A 108 -0.98 -10.46 -5.06
C GLY A 108 -2.01 -11.59 -5.06
N THR A 109 -1.88 -12.54 -4.13
CA THR A 109 -2.63 -13.82 -4.16
C THR A 109 -3.81 -13.91 -3.17
N VAL A 110 -4.23 -12.80 -2.58
CA VAL A 110 -5.19 -12.78 -1.45
C VAL A 110 -6.65 -12.98 -1.87
#